data_AF-A0A932GAE1-F1
#
_entry.id   AF-A0A932GAE1-F1
#
_cell.length_a   1.000
_cell.length_b   1.000
_cell.length_c   1.000
_cell.angle_alpha   90.00
_cell.angle_beta   90.00
_cell.angle_gamma   90.00
#
_symmetry.space_group_name_H-M   'P 1'
#
loop_
_entity.id
_entity.type
_entity.pdbx_description
1 polymer ?
#
loop_
_entity_poly.entity_id
_entity_poly.type
_entity_poly.pdbx_seq_one_letter_code
_entity_poly.pdbx_strand_id
1 'polypeptide(L)'
;MTRLGDLHGLPVRELYALRNCGSHTVSELVSLLERVAAGEFQLPSEPFSPAQLGGVLLLLERGLAQLPPRDREMLLLRLGATDNRPWTLEEVGAKFNRTRERVRQVEERMLHAVRRAGGPTLIAQLRGISALCHDLVCPLTPGLLTQWAGPTTGRPQLPPAACLRLLAKLHPDIPAWPEGQQLSSTDQARARAIVSALKDLLHDEGPTLPLKGAWELTRARAGLGDLRVAEFLAALQHGRPAIVQFPRPDQPEVCWPRLWLTNVAKDILASSDRPLTPEEILARAQAAFGSERVHWRPRTLLEKLTPERGFYQLGPRRLGLRRHFKLPEGLWPTVRADVHKLLEQERHPISTAAVVREPSFPWAQQTTAHELANILHEDERFRRVGKRRFALAAWASSNQPT
;
A
#
# COMPACT_ATOMS: atom_id res chain seq x y z
N MET A 1 43.25 7.83 28.58
CA MET A 1 44.30 6.84 28.27
C MET A 1 45.60 7.59 27.97
N THR A 2 46.71 7.31 28.66
CA THR A 2 48.01 7.99 28.46
C THR A 2 48.83 7.42 27.28
N ARG A 3 48.43 6.24 26.78
CA ARG A 3 48.97 5.56 25.59
C ARG A 3 47.81 5.06 24.74
N LEU A 4 48.02 4.98 23.42
CA LEU A 4 47.02 4.52 22.46
C LEU A 4 46.93 2.97 22.42
N GLY A 5 46.87 2.32 23.60
CA GLY A 5 46.90 0.86 23.75
C GLY A 5 48.17 0.19 23.21
N ASP A 6 48.12 -1.15 23.10
CA ASP A 6 49.20 -2.04 22.62
C ASP A 6 49.56 -1.87 21.14
N LEU A 7 48.90 -0.93 20.44
CA LEU A 7 49.10 -0.78 19.01
C LEU A 7 50.47 -0.19 18.67
N HIS A 8 51.06 0.72 19.46
CA HIS A 8 52.43 1.23 19.19
C HIS A 8 53.22 1.79 20.39
N GLY A 9 52.76 1.71 21.65
CA GLY A 9 53.54 2.18 22.82
C GLY A 9 53.85 3.70 22.89
N LEU A 10 53.48 4.46 21.86
CA LEU A 10 53.70 5.91 21.76
C LEU A 10 52.79 6.67 22.74
N PRO A 11 53.34 7.64 23.49
CA PRO A 11 52.53 8.52 24.31
C PRO A 11 51.75 9.51 23.42
N VAL A 12 50.55 9.90 23.87
CA VAL A 12 49.62 10.76 23.11
C VAL A 12 50.28 12.08 22.65
N ARG A 13 51.22 12.63 23.42
CA ARG A 13 52.01 13.82 23.06
C ARG A 13 52.85 13.67 21.78
N GLU A 14 53.34 12.46 21.51
CA GLU A 14 54.18 12.18 20.33
C GLU A 14 53.33 12.01 19.07
N LEU A 15 52.06 11.60 19.22
CA LEU A 15 51.10 11.57 18.11
C LEU A 15 50.77 12.98 17.61
N TYR A 16 50.68 13.98 18.51
CA TYR A 16 50.48 15.37 18.12
C TYR A 16 51.63 15.97 17.31
N ALA A 17 52.83 15.39 17.39
CA ALA A 17 53.99 15.81 16.62
C ALA A 17 54.00 15.25 15.18
N LEU A 18 53.14 14.27 14.87
CA LEU A 18 53.03 13.69 13.54
C LEU A 18 52.24 14.62 12.59
N ARG A 19 52.74 14.75 11.35
CA ARG A 19 52.11 15.54 10.30
C ARG A 19 50.69 15.00 10.05
N ASN A 20 49.68 15.87 10.07
CA ASN A 20 48.25 15.53 9.93
C ASN A 20 47.59 14.78 11.12
N CYS A 21 48.26 14.64 12.28
CA CYS A 21 47.65 14.13 13.51
C CYS A 21 47.31 15.27 14.49
N GLY A 22 46.25 16.01 14.18
CA GLY A 22 45.73 17.06 15.05
C GLY A 22 44.88 16.54 16.20
N SER A 23 44.40 17.43 17.07
CA SER A 23 43.49 17.12 18.18
C SER A 23 42.21 16.42 17.75
N HIS A 24 41.70 16.77 16.58
CA HIS A 24 40.53 16.11 16.02
C HIS A 24 40.83 14.63 15.69
N THR A 25 41.92 14.37 14.96
CA THR A 25 42.36 13.01 14.59
C THR A 25 42.61 12.13 15.81
N VAL A 26 43.28 12.68 16.83
CA VAL A 26 43.55 11.95 18.08
C VAL A 26 42.24 11.65 18.82
N SER A 27 41.30 12.59 18.86
CA SER A 27 39.97 12.38 19.47
C SER A 27 39.17 11.29 18.74
N GLU A 28 39.19 11.29 17.40
CA GLU A 28 38.56 10.24 16.60
C GLU A 28 39.18 8.86 16.85
N LEU A 29 40.51 8.78 16.96
CA LEU A 29 41.21 7.53 17.25
C LEU A 29 40.88 7.00 18.64
N VAL A 30 40.84 7.86 19.67
CA VAL A 30 40.44 7.48 21.03
C VAL A 30 39.00 6.99 21.03
N SER A 31 38.08 7.72 20.39
CA SER A 31 36.68 7.29 20.27
C SER A 31 36.55 5.93 19.56
N LEU A 32 37.32 5.70 18.50
CA LEU A 32 37.33 4.41 17.81
C LEU A 32 37.82 3.28 18.73
N LEU A 33 38.89 3.52 19.50
CA LEU A 33 39.41 2.52 20.43
C LEU A 33 38.46 2.22 21.59
N GLU A 34 37.77 3.23 22.12
CA GLU A 34 36.73 3.03 23.13
C GLU A 34 35.59 2.16 22.58
N ARG A 35 35.16 2.39 21.34
CA ARG A 35 34.15 1.58 20.66
C ARG A 35 34.62 0.15 20.39
N VAL A 36 35.89 -0.03 20.01
CA VAL A 36 36.51 -1.37 19.87
C VAL A 36 36.55 -2.09 21.21
N ALA A 37 36.98 -1.42 22.28
CA ALA A 37 37.04 -1.98 23.63
C ALA A 37 35.65 -2.31 24.19
N ALA A 38 34.62 -1.53 23.83
CA ALA A 38 33.22 -1.82 24.14
C ALA A 38 32.65 -3.01 23.34
N GLY A 39 33.44 -3.63 22.45
CA GLY A 39 33.02 -4.77 21.64
C GLY A 39 32.15 -4.41 20.44
N GLU A 40 32.00 -3.12 20.08
CA GLU A 40 31.12 -2.67 18.98
C GLU A 40 31.52 -3.22 17.59
N PHE A 41 32.75 -3.73 17.46
CA PHE A 41 33.31 -4.28 16.22
C PHE A 41 33.37 -5.82 16.24
N GLN A 42 32.90 -6.47 17.31
CA GLN A 42 32.74 -7.92 17.31
C GLN A 42 31.56 -8.29 16.42
N LEU A 43 31.86 -8.98 15.32
CA LEU A 43 30.81 -9.48 14.44
C LEU A 43 30.02 -10.56 15.18
N PRO A 44 28.68 -10.55 15.11
CA PRO A 44 27.87 -11.61 15.68
C PRO A 44 28.26 -12.94 15.02
N SER A 45 28.61 -13.94 15.84
CA SER A 45 28.92 -15.30 15.40
C SER A 45 27.67 -16.11 15.09
N GLU A 46 26.54 -15.74 15.69
CA GLU A 46 25.25 -16.39 15.49
C GLU A 46 24.43 -15.69 14.40
N PRO A 47 23.59 -16.44 13.66
CA PRO A 47 22.68 -15.86 12.69
C PRO A 47 21.70 -14.89 13.36
N PHE A 48 21.22 -13.92 12.58
CA PHE A 48 20.28 -12.93 13.08
C PHE A 48 18.98 -13.58 13.54
N SER A 49 18.50 -13.19 14.72
CA SER A 49 17.20 -13.61 15.25
C SER A 49 16.25 -12.41 15.38
N PRO A 50 14.93 -12.61 15.24
CA PRO A 50 13.93 -11.55 15.41
C PRO A 50 14.10 -10.71 16.68
N ALA A 51 14.46 -11.35 17.80
CA ALA A 51 14.65 -10.69 19.09
C ALA A 51 15.75 -9.60 19.09
N GLN A 52 16.72 -9.68 18.17
CA GLN A 52 17.79 -8.69 18.02
C GLN A 52 17.31 -7.40 17.32
N LEU A 53 16.15 -7.42 16.64
CA LEU A 53 15.65 -6.28 15.88
C LEU A 53 15.48 -5.04 16.75
N GLY A 54 15.00 -5.19 17.99
CA GLY A 54 14.86 -4.06 18.92
C GLY A 54 16.19 -3.32 19.16
N GLY A 55 17.29 -4.07 19.30
CA GLY A 55 18.64 -3.52 19.42
C GLY A 55 19.10 -2.79 18.14
N VAL A 56 18.77 -3.34 16.97
CA VAL A 56 19.06 -2.69 15.68
C VAL A 56 18.33 -1.36 15.56
N LEU A 57 17.05 -1.29 15.93
CA LEU A 57 16.26 -0.06 15.89
C LEU A 57 16.86 1.01 16.81
N LEU A 58 17.27 0.65 18.03
CA LEU A 58 17.96 1.57 18.95
C LEU A 58 19.29 2.07 18.37
N LEU A 59 20.05 1.21 17.68
CA LEU A 59 21.30 1.59 17.03
C LEU A 59 21.06 2.59 15.90
N LEU A 60 19.99 2.41 15.11
CA LEU A 60 19.58 3.35 14.08
C LEU A 60 19.17 4.69 14.68
N GLU A 61 18.41 4.71 15.78
CA GLU A 61 18.02 5.93 16.48
C GLU A 61 19.22 6.71 17.01
N ARG A 62 20.21 6.01 17.60
CA ARG A 62 21.47 6.62 18.02
C ARG A 62 22.22 7.23 16.84
N GLY A 63 22.30 6.51 15.71
CA GLY A 63 22.90 7.01 14.48
C GLY A 63 22.20 8.26 13.93
N LEU A 64 20.87 8.28 13.97
CA LEU A 64 20.07 9.45 13.59
C LEU A 64 20.26 10.63 14.53
N ALA A 65 20.42 10.39 15.84
CA ALA A 65 20.63 11.43 16.84
C ALA A 65 21.99 12.14 16.71
N GLN A 66 22.99 11.47 16.12
CA GLN A 66 24.30 12.07 15.84
C GLN A 66 24.32 12.96 14.59
N LEU A 67 23.27 12.92 13.76
CA LEU A 67 23.16 13.78 12.59
C LEU A 67 22.94 15.25 13.01
N PRO A 68 23.46 16.23 12.24
CA PRO A 68 23.15 17.63 12.48
C PRO A 68 21.62 17.85 12.51
N PRO A 69 21.05 18.66 13.42
CA PRO A 69 19.61 18.74 13.62
C PRO A 69 18.80 19.02 12.35
N ARG A 70 19.29 19.93 11.50
CA ARG A 70 18.67 20.28 10.22
C ARG A 70 18.71 19.12 9.21
N ASP A 71 19.83 18.43 9.14
CA ASP A 71 20.03 17.27 8.27
C ASP A 71 19.12 16.12 8.75
N ARG A 72 19.08 15.86 10.06
CA ARG A 72 18.16 14.89 10.69
C ARG A 72 16.71 15.20 10.32
N GLU A 73 16.25 16.44 10.47
CA GLU A 73 14.88 16.83 10.10
C GLU A 73 14.60 16.54 8.61
N MET A 74 15.54 16.88 7.74
CA MET A 74 15.43 16.62 6.30
C MET A 74 15.29 15.12 6.01
N LEU A 75 16.09 14.26 6.67
CA LEU A 75 15.99 12.81 6.54
C LEU A 75 14.66 12.27 7.07
N LEU A 76 14.20 12.75 8.23
CA LEU A 76 12.93 12.33 8.84
C LEU A 76 11.73 12.62 7.94
N LEU A 77 11.72 13.76 7.24
CA LEU A 77 10.68 14.08 6.24
C LEU A 77 10.73 13.14 5.03
N ARG A 78 11.93 12.83 4.53
CA ARG A 78 12.12 11.85 3.44
C ARG A 78 11.66 10.44 3.81
N LEU A 79 11.75 10.09 5.09
CA LEU A 79 11.27 8.83 5.64
C LEU A 79 9.77 8.85 5.98
N GLY A 80 9.12 10.02 5.97
CA GLY A 80 7.73 10.18 6.39
C GLY A 80 7.54 9.93 7.89
N ALA A 81 8.52 10.29 8.71
CA ALA A 81 8.45 10.07 10.15
C ALA A 81 7.49 11.04 10.86
N THR A 82 7.17 12.18 10.25
CA THR A 82 6.34 13.23 10.86
C THR A 82 4.86 13.10 10.53
N ASP A 83 4.53 12.79 9.27
CA ASP A 83 3.18 12.78 8.71
C ASP A 83 2.81 11.43 8.06
N ASN A 84 3.62 10.39 8.33
CA ASN A 84 3.48 9.03 7.80
C ASN A 84 3.56 8.92 6.26
N ARG A 85 3.94 10.00 5.58
CA ARG A 85 4.10 10.08 4.12
C ARG A 85 5.52 10.53 3.78
N PRO A 86 6.28 9.80 2.96
CA PRO A 86 7.60 10.25 2.55
C PRO A 86 7.49 11.47 1.63
N TRP A 87 8.19 12.55 1.98
CA TRP A 87 8.26 13.75 1.13
C TRP A 87 9.16 13.49 -0.07
N THR A 88 8.84 14.08 -1.23
CA THR A 88 9.69 14.05 -2.43
C THR A 88 10.95 14.90 -2.26
N LEU A 89 11.95 14.72 -3.12
CA LEU A 89 13.16 15.55 -3.10
C LEU A 89 12.81 17.02 -3.41
N GLU A 90 11.80 17.25 -4.24
CA GLU A 90 11.26 18.55 -4.60
C GLU A 90 10.55 19.22 -3.43
N GLU A 91 9.67 18.51 -2.73
CA GLU A 91 8.94 19.01 -1.54
C GLU A 91 9.92 19.41 -0.43
N VAL A 92 10.92 18.56 -0.16
CA VAL A 92 11.98 18.86 0.82
C VAL A 92 12.87 20.01 0.34
N GLY A 93 13.22 20.04 -0.94
CA GLY A 93 14.01 21.12 -1.54
C GLY A 93 13.34 22.47 -1.36
N ALA A 94 12.03 22.54 -1.58
CA ALA A 94 11.23 23.75 -1.36
C ALA A 94 11.26 24.19 0.11
N LYS A 95 11.05 23.26 1.07
CA LYS A 95 11.05 23.58 2.50
C LYS A 95 12.40 24.14 3.00
N PHE A 96 13.52 23.62 2.49
CA PHE A 96 14.86 24.00 2.96
C PHE A 96 15.60 24.98 2.05
N ASN A 97 14.94 25.53 1.02
CA ASN A 97 15.55 26.37 -0.02
C ASN A 97 16.79 25.72 -0.65
N ARG A 98 16.66 24.46 -1.07
CA ARG A 98 17.72 23.67 -1.71
C ARG A 98 17.22 23.07 -3.01
N THR A 99 18.13 22.88 -3.96
CA THR A 99 17.83 22.13 -5.18
C THR A 99 17.57 20.66 -4.83
N ARG A 100 16.76 20.00 -5.66
CA ARG A 100 16.49 18.55 -5.59
C ARG A 100 17.77 17.72 -5.48
N GLU A 101 18.77 18.02 -6.31
CA GLU A 101 20.05 17.30 -6.32
C GLU A 101 20.83 17.51 -5.03
N ARG A 102 20.78 18.73 -4.46
CA ARG A 102 21.42 18.98 -3.17
C ARG A 102 20.77 18.18 -2.04
N VAL A 103 19.44 18.04 -2.04
CA VAL A 103 18.72 17.21 -1.08
C VAL A 103 19.15 15.74 -1.22
N ARG A 104 19.26 15.22 -2.45
CA ARG A 104 19.73 13.84 -2.71
C ARG A 104 21.14 13.60 -2.15
N GLN A 105 22.07 14.52 -2.40
CA GLN A 105 23.44 14.42 -1.88
C GLN A 105 23.50 14.44 -0.36
N VAL A 106 22.72 15.32 0.28
CA VAL A 106 22.66 15.37 1.74
C VAL A 106 22.02 14.09 2.28
N GLU A 107 20.97 13.56 1.63
CA GLU A 107 20.37 12.26 1.97
C GLU A 107 21.39 11.13 1.98
N GLU A 108 22.17 10.97 0.91
CA GLU A 108 23.21 9.95 0.80
C GLU A 108 24.30 10.09 1.87
N ARG A 109 24.74 11.33 2.12
CA ARG A 109 25.73 11.63 3.16
C ARG A 109 25.22 11.24 4.55
N MET A 110 23.95 11.50 4.85
CA MET A 110 23.35 11.14 6.15
C MET A 110 23.20 9.63 6.30
N LEU A 111 22.73 8.92 5.26
CA LEU A 111 22.65 7.46 5.27
C LEU A 111 24.05 6.85 5.49
N HIS A 112 25.08 7.41 4.85
CA HIS A 112 26.46 6.99 5.08
C HIS A 112 26.93 7.25 6.52
N ALA A 113 26.57 8.39 7.10
CA ALA A 113 26.87 8.70 8.50
C ALA A 113 26.18 7.71 9.47
N VAL A 114 24.91 7.38 9.24
CA VAL A 114 24.17 6.38 10.04
C VAL A 114 24.84 5.01 9.94
N ARG A 115 25.27 4.57 8.74
CA ARG A 115 26.02 3.31 8.57
C ARG A 115 27.34 3.32 9.35
N ARG A 116 28.10 4.42 9.30
CA ARG A 116 29.38 4.55 10.04
C ARG A 116 29.18 4.57 11.55
N ALA A 117 28.12 5.22 12.03
CA ALA A 117 27.78 5.26 13.44
C ALA A 117 27.44 3.86 13.97
N GLY A 118 26.66 3.07 13.22
CA GLY A 118 26.34 1.68 13.58
C GLY A 118 27.47 0.68 13.38
N GLY A 119 28.50 1.02 12.61
CA GLY A 119 29.70 0.20 12.41
C GLY A 119 29.46 -1.15 11.73
N PRO A 120 30.41 -2.09 11.85
CA PRO A 120 30.28 -3.44 11.29
C PRO A 120 29.11 -4.22 11.85
N THR A 121 28.78 -4.00 13.13
CA THR A 121 27.64 -4.63 13.79
C THR A 121 26.33 -4.29 13.10
N LEU A 122 26.06 -3.01 12.81
CA LEU A 122 24.85 -2.64 12.05
C LEU A 122 24.82 -3.32 10.68
N ILE A 123 25.94 -3.34 9.95
CA ILE A 123 26.00 -3.94 8.62
C ILE A 123 25.73 -5.45 8.69
N ALA A 124 26.32 -6.15 9.66
CA ALA A 124 26.08 -7.58 9.87
C ALA A 124 24.61 -7.86 10.22
N GLN A 125 24.02 -7.03 11.09
CA GLN A 125 22.61 -7.15 11.47
C GLN A 125 21.67 -6.86 10.30
N LEU A 126 21.94 -5.84 9.46
CA LEU A 126 21.16 -5.55 8.25
C LEU A 126 21.21 -6.70 7.24
N ARG A 127 22.38 -7.31 7.05
CA ARG A 127 22.53 -8.53 6.23
C ARG A 127 21.73 -9.69 6.82
N GLY A 128 21.78 -9.83 8.14
CA GLY A 128 21.00 -10.83 8.87
C GLY A 128 19.49 -10.67 8.71
N ILE A 129 18.98 -9.43 8.78
CA ILE A 129 17.57 -9.12 8.50
C ILE A 129 17.20 -9.53 7.06
N SER A 130 18.02 -9.15 6.08
CA SER A 130 17.81 -9.52 4.68
C SER A 130 17.80 -11.05 4.50
N ALA A 131 18.78 -11.75 5.07
CA ALA A 131 18.87 -13.21 5.02
C ALA A 131 17.63 -13.88 5.64
N LEU A 132 17.19 -13.44 6.82
CA LEU A 132 16.01 -13.98 7.47
C LEU A 132 14.74 -13.75 6.65
N CYS A 133 14.57 -12.56 6.06
CA CYS A 133 13.47 -12.30 5.14
C CYS A 133 13.50 -13.21 3.90
N HIS A 134 14.69 -13.52 3.38
CA HIS A 134 14.84 -14.43 2.24
C HIS A 134 14.54 -15.89 2.62
N ASP A 135 15.02 -16.37 3.77
CA ASP A 135 14.79 -17.74 4.24
C ASP A 135 13.32 -18.02 4.56
N LEU A 136 12.62 -17.00 5.06
CA LEU A 136 11.18 -17.03 5.32
C LEU A 136 10.33 -16.72 4.07
N VAL A 137 10.95 -16.24 2.98
CA VAL A 137 10.26 -15.70 1.80
C VAL A 137 9.18 -14.69 2.23
N CYS A 138 9.56 -13.75 3.09
CA CYS A 138 8.64 -12.85 3.78
C CYS A 138 9.11 -11.39 3.68
N PRO A 139 8.31 -10.48 3.12
CA PRO A 139 8.66 -9.07 3.09
C PRO A 139 8.51 -8.45 4.48
N LEU A 140 9.39 -7.50 4.80
CA LEU A 140 9.36 -6.79 6.08
C LEU A 140 8.26 -5.72 6.05
N THR A 141 7.15 -5.98 6.75
CA THR A 141 5.99 -5.07 6.88
C THR A 141 5.98 -4.36 8.24
N PRO A 142 5.19 -3.27 8.42
CA PRO A 142 5.05 -2.63 9.73
C PRO A 142 4.60 -3.59 10.84
N GLY A 143 3.72 -4.52 10.50
CA GLY A 143 3.25 -5.55 11.43
C GLY A 143 4.36 -6.51 11.83
N LEU A 144 5.14 -7.01 10.87
CA LEU A 144 6.24 -7.93 11.13
C LEU A 144 7.37 -7.27 11.92
N LEU A 145 7.69 -6.02 11.57
CA LEU A 145 8.68 -5.22 12.30
C LEU A 145 8.28 -5.07 13.77
N THR A 146 7.01 -4.76 14.04
CA THR A 146 6.49 -4.62 15.40
C THR A 146 6.51 -5.94 16.16
N GLN A 147 6.15 -7.04 15.49
CA GLN A 147 6.21 -8.38 16.07
C GLN A 147 7.63 -8.78 16.47
N TRP A 148 8.61 -8.55 15.59
CA TRP A 148 10.01 -8.89 15.84
C TRP A 148 10.67 -7.98 16.89
N ALA A 149 10.33 -6.70 16.91
CA ALA A 149 10.87 -5.75 17.89
C ALA A 149 10.39 -6.02 19.33
N GLY A 150 9.32 -6.81 19.49
CA GLY A 150 8.73 -7.17 20.78
C GLY A 150 8.12 -5.96 21.51
N PRO A 151 7.68 -6.14 22.78
CA PRO A 151 7.26 -5.04 23.64
C PRO A 151 8.51 -4.26 24.07
N THR A 152 9.02 -3.40 23.20
CA THR A 152 10.24 -2.64 23.49
C THR A 152 10.01 -1.71 24.68
N THR A 153 10.78 -1.90 25.76
CA THR A 153 10.91 -0.94 26.85
C THR A 153 11.61 0.30 26.31
N GLY A 154 10.82 1.27 25.86
CA GLY A 154 11.27 2.43 25.10
C GLY A 154 10.69 2.37 23.69
N ARG A 155 9.56 3.05 23.47
CA ARG A 155 8.91 3.11 22.15
C ARG A 155 9.91 3.62 21.10
N PRO A 156 9.93 3.04 19.88
CA PRO A 156 10.64 3.67 18.77
C PRO A 156 10.08 5.09 18.58
N GLN A 157 10.97 6.09 18.52
CA GLN A 157 10.59 7.47 18.22
C GLN A 157 10.11 7.59 16.77
N LEU A 158 10.57 6.71 15.89
CA LEU A 158 10.15 6.66 14.49
C LEU A 158 8.95 5.72 14.28
N PRO A 159 7.97 6.13 13.46
CA PRO A 159 6.92 5.23 13.00
C PRO A 159 7.47 3.98 12.30
N PRO A 160 6.84 2.80 12.43
CA PRO A 160 7.31 1.56 11.81
C PRO A 160 7.56 1.66 10.29
N ALA A 161 6.67 2.35 9.56
CA ALA A 161 6.85 2.57 8.13
C ALA A 161 8.11 3.42 7.82
N ALA A 162 8.43 4.41 8.64
CA ALA A 162 9.64 5.21 8.50
C ALA A 162 10.91 4.38 8.79
N CYS A 163 10.87 3.51 9.80
CA CYS A 163 11.95 2.56 10.08
C CYS A 163 12.21 1.63 8.88
N LEU A 164 11.16 1.09 8.26
CA LEU A 164 11.28 0.23 7.09
C LEU A 164 11.90 0.95 5.89
N ARG A 165 11.48 2.18 5.62
CA ARG A 165 12.08 3.02 4.56
C ARG A 165 13.57 3.28 4.84
N LEU A 166 13.94 3.49 6.10
CA LEU A 166 15.34 3.67 6.50
C LEU A 166 16.14 2.38 6.30
N LEU A 167 15.63 1.23 6.75
CA LEU A 167 16.25 -0.08 6.56
C LEU A 167 16.49 -0.38 5.07
N ALA A 168 15.49 -0.16 4.22
CA ALA A 168 15.59 -0.36 2.77
C ALA A 168 16.63 0.57 2.12
N LYS A 169 16.70 1.83 2.56
CA LYS A 169 17.72 2.78 2.09
C LYS A 169 19.13 2.39 2.57
N LEU A 170 19.24 1.84 3.77
CA LEU A 170 20.52 1.39 4.33
C LEU A 170 20.98 0.05 3.75
N HIS A 171 20.06 -0.83 3.36
CA HIS A 171 20.37 -2.13 2.76
C HIS A 171 19.30 -2.51 1.72
N PRO A 172 19.53 -2.24 0.42
CA PRO A 172 18.53 -2.43 -0.64
C PRO A 172 18.00 -3.86 -0.80
N ASP A 173 18.76 -4.89 -0.39
CA ASP A 173 18.31 -6.28 -0.47
C ASP A 173 17.32 -6.67 0.65
N ILE A 174 16.94 -5.73 1.53
CA ILE A 174 15.85 -5.97 2.48
C ILE A 174 14.53 -5.75 1.73
N PRO A 175 13.66 -6.77 1.59
CA PRO A 175 12.37 -6.64 0.92
C PRO A 175 11.36 -5.90 1.82
N ALA A 176 11.54 -4.58 1.98
CA ALA A 176 10.73 -3.75 2.87
C ALA A 176 9.47 -3.22 2.18
N TRP A 177 8.31 -3.46 2.79
CA TRP A 177 7.00 -3.04 2.30
C TRP A 177 6.36 -2.04 3.29
N PRO A 178 6.85 -0.79 3.35
CA PRO A 178 6.40 0.19 4.35
C PRO A 178 4.91 0.54 4.24
N GLU A 179 4.36 0.55 3.02
CA GLU A 179 2.93 0.74 2.74
C GLU A 179 2.21 -0.57 2.37
N GLY A 180 2.85 -1.73 2.61
CA GLY A 180 2.37 -3.01 2.11
C GLY A 180 2.57 -3.17 0.59
N GLN A 181 1.70 -3.97 -0.04
CA GLN A 181 1.74 -4.22 -1.47
C GLN A 181 1.21 -3.00 -2.25
N GLN A 182 1.94 -2.53 -3.24
CA GLN A 182 1.62 -1.37 -4.06
C GLN A 182 1.32 -1.78 -5.51
N LEU A 183 0.08 -2.17 -5.77
CA LEU A 183 -0.38 -2.72 -7.05
C LEU A 183 -0.27 -1.71 -8.21
N SER A 184 0.79 -1.81 -9.01
CA SER A 184 1.04 -0.99 -10.19
C SER A 184 1.10 -1.85 -11.47
N SER A 185 1.05 -1.23 -12.64
CA SER A 185 1.39 -1.93 -13.88
C SER A 185 2.91 -2.01 -13.97
N THR A 186 3.47 -3.21 -13.94
CA THR A 186 4.92 -3.42 -14.12
C THR A 186 5.21 -3.78 -15.59
N ASP A 187 6.06 -2.99 -16.26
CA ASP A 187 6.45 -3.24 -17.66
C ASP A 187 7.51 -4.34 -17.79
N GLN A 188 8.22 -4.67 -16.70
CA GLN A 188 9.26 -5.69 -16.69
C GLN A 188 8.71 -7.06 -17.09
N ALA A 189 9.20 -7.58 -18.22
CA ALA A 189 8.78 -8.88 -18.76
C ALA A 189 9.00 -10.03 -17.75
N ARG A 190 10.10 -9.98 -16.99
CA ARG A 190 10.43 -10.99 -15.97
C ARG A 190 9.44 -10.98 -14.81
N ALA A 191 9.04 -9.80 -14.31
CA ALA A 191 8.00 -9.68 -13.29
C ALA A 191 6.64 -10.20 -13.79
N ARG A 192 6.29 -9.92 -15.05
CA ARG A 192 5.07 -10.46 -15.69
C ARG A 192 5.09 -11.99 -15.78
N ALA A 193 6.23 -12.58 -16.14
CA ALA A 193 6.40 -14.04 -16.18
C ALA A 193 6.21 -14.67 -14.79
N ILE A 194 6.78 -14.07 -13.74
CA ILE A 194 6.60 -14.53 -12.35
C ILE A 194 5.13 -14.47 -11.93
N VAL A 195 4.44 -13.35 -12.18
CA VAL A 195 3.03 -13.19 -11.81
C VAL A 195 2.13 -14.13 -12.63
N SER A 196 2.46 -14.39 -13.89
CA SER A 196 1.74 -15.36 -14.73
C SER A 196 1.96 -16.80 -14.25
N ALA A 197 3.18 -17.18 -13.86
CA ALA A 197 3.45 -18.48 -13.27
C ALA A 197 2.65 -18.70 -11.98
N LEU A 198 2.60 -17.70 -11.11
CA LEU A 198 1.78 -17.72 -9.90
C LEU A 198 0.29 -17.84 -10.18
N LYS A 199 -0.21 -17.19 -11.24
CA LYS A 199 -1.61 -17.31 -11.68
C LYS A 199 -1.99 -18.75 -11.92
N ASP A 200 -1.17 -19.45 -12.70
CA ASP A 200 -1.44 -20.81 -13.10
C ASP A 200 -1.32 -21.74 -11.87
N LEU A 201 -0.33 -21.53 -11.01
CA LEU A 201 -0.18 -22.31 -9.76
C LEU A 201 -1.39 -22.17 -8.83
N LEU A 202 -1.94 -20.96 -8.69
CA LEU A 202 -3.14 -20.72 -7.90
C LEU A 202 -4.42 -21.25 -8.59
N HIS A 203 -4.37 -21.50 -9.89
CA HIS A 203 -5.46 -22.20 -10.59
C HIS A 203 -5.49 -23.69 -10.18
N ASP A 204 -4.30 -24.31 -10.12
CA ASP A 204 -4.08 -25.75 -9.92
C ASP A 204 -4.14 -26.16 -8.43
N GLU A 205 -3.44 -25.45 -7.54
CA GLU A 205 -3.24 -25.83 -6.13
C GLU A 205 -4.33 -25.30 -5.17
N GLY A 206 -5.05 -24.24 -5.55
CA GLY A 206 -6.14 -23.65 -4.75
C GLY A 206 -6.09 -22.13 -4.55
N PRO A 207 -7.09 -21.53 -3.89
CA PRO A 207 -7.33 -20.08 -3.87
C PRO A 207 -6.32 -19.27 -3.05
N THR A 208 -5.58 -19.92 -2.17
CA THR A 208 -4.61 -19.31 -1.26
C THR A 208 -3.44 -20.28 -1.09
N LEU A 209 -2.23 -19.78 -1.23
CA LEU A 209 -1.02 -20.56 -1.07
C LEU A 209 -0.06 -19.81 -0.12
N PRO A 210 0.56 -20.50 0.85
CA PRO A 210 1.63 -19.89 1.65
C PRO A 210 2.70 -19.32 0.73
N LEU A 211 3.17 -18.09 1.01
CA LEU A 211 4.08 -17.37 0.11
C LEU A 211 5.37 -18.14 -0.16
N LYS A 212 5.87 -18.86 0.86
CA LYS A 212 7.03 -19.76 0.73
C LYS A 212 6.78 -20.90 -0.25
N GLY A 213 5.63 -21.59 -0.14
CA GLY A 213 5.24 -22.62 -1.09
C GLY A 213 5.05 -22.07 -2.50
N ALA A 214 4.49 -20.86 -2.63
CA ALA A 214 4.34 -20.17 -3.90
C ALA A 214 5.67 -19.89 -4.58
N TRP A 215 6.68 -19.44 -3.82
CA TRP A 215 8.03 -19.24 -4.33
C TRP A 215 8.68 -20.54 -4.80
N GLU A 216 8.60 -21.61 -3.98
CA GLU A 216 9.18 -22.92 -4.32
C GLU A 216 8.59 -23.49 -5.62
N LEU A 217 7.27 -23.45 -5.76
CA LEU A 217 6.57 -23.91 -6.96
C LEU A 217 6.84 -23.01 -8.17
N THR A 218 6.95 -21.70 -7.98
CA THR A 218 7.25 -20.77 -9.08
C THR A 218 8.65 -21.00 -9.64
N ARG A 219 9.64 -21.21 -8.76
CA ARG A 219 11.02 -21.52 -9.15
C ARG A 219 11.16 -22.87 -9.85
N ALA A 220 10.27 -23.82 -9.56
CA ALA A 220 10.25 -25.13 -10.22
C ALA A 220 9.77 -25.06 -11.68
N ARG A 221 9.20 -23.94 -12.14
CA ARG A 221 8.75 -23.79 -13.54
C ARG A 221 9.89 -23.52 -14.51
N ALA A 222 9.70 -24.01 -15.74
CA ALA A 222 10.63 -23.77 -16.84
C ALA A 222 10.86 -22.26 -17.08
N GLY A 223 12.13 -21.86 -17.13
CA GLY A 223 12.55 -20.46 -17.35
C GLY A 223 12.62 -19.58 -16.09
N LEU A 224 12.34 -20.12 -14.90
CA LEU A 224 12.43 -19.41 -13.61
C LEU A 224 13.33 -20.12 -12.58
N GLY A 225 14.20 -21.04 -13.01
CA GLY A 225 15.07 -21.80 -12.12
C GLY A 225 16.12 -20.95 -11.37
N ASP A 226 16.52 -19.81 -11.94
CA ASP A 226 17.44 -18.82 -11.37
C ASP A 226 16.74 -17.75 -10.51
N LEU A 227 15.44 -17.91 -10.24
CA LEU A 227 14.64 -16.91 -9.54
C LEU A 227 15.09 -16.72 -8.08
N ARG A 228 15.57 -15.51 -7.77
CA ARG A 228 15.93 -15.10 -6.40
C ARG A 228 14.69 -14.66 -5.61
N VAL A 229 14.71 -14.86 -4.30
CA VAL A 229 13.61 -14.43 -3.41
C VAL A 229 13.37 -12.91 -3.51
N ALA A 230 14.44 -12.11 -3.56
CA ALA A 230 14.32 -10.66 -3.73
C ALA A 230 13.57 -10.28 -5.02
N GLU A 231 13.85 -10.97 -6.14
CA GLU A 231 13.16 -10.75 -7.43
C GLU A 231 11.70 -11.15 -7.36
N PHE A 232 11.41 -12.28 -6.72
CA PHE A 232 10.04 -12.76 -6.50
C PHE A 232 9.21 -11.80 -5.66
N LEU A 233 9.74 -11.36 -4.52
CA LEU A 233 9.08 -10.41 -3.63
C LEU A 233 8.93 -9.03 -4.29
N ALA A 234 9.92 -8.56 -5.04
CA ALA A 234 9.81 -7.30 -5.79
C ALA A 234 8.74 -7.38 -6.89
N ALA A 235 8.67 -8.51 -7.61
CA ALA A 235 7.63 -8.76 -8.61
C ALA A 235 6.24 -8.77 -7.98
N LEU A 236 6.09 -9.31 -6.77
CA LEU A 236 4.82 -9.31 -6.04
C LEU A 236 4.46 -7.95 -5.46
N GLN A 237 5.42 -7.15 -4.99
CA GLN A 237 5.16 -5.83 -4.41
C GLN A 237 4.37 -4.94 -5.37
N HIS A 238 4.68 -5.04 -6.66
CA HIS A 238 4.10 -4.22 -7.72
C HIS A 238 3.21 -4.99 -8.70
N GLY A 239 3.25 -6.32 -8.70
CA GLY A 239 2.57 -7.15 -9.68
C GLY A 239 1.05 -7.19 -9.51
N ARG A 240 0.33 -7.01 -10.63
CA ARG A 240 -1.10 -7.35 -10.72
C ARG A 240 -1.29 -8.67 -11.45
N PRO A 241 -2.23 -9.54 -11.03
CA PRO A 241 -3.24 -9.32 -9.99
C PRO A 241 -3.02 -10.15 -8.69
N ALA A 242 -1.87 -10.80 -8.51
CA ALA A 242 -1.58 -11.56 -7.28
C ALA A 242 -1.64 -10.65 -6.04
N ILE A 243 -2.39 -11.02 -5.02
CA ILE A 243 -2.50 -10.26 -3.77
C ILE A 243 -1.79 -11.04 -2.67
N VAL A 244 -0.87 -10.38 -1.96
CA VAL A 244 -0.22 -10.94 -0.78
C VAL A 244 -0.96 -10.47 0.47
N GLN A 245 -1.48 -11.42 1.24
CA GLN A 245 -2.14 -11.20 2.52
C GLN A 245 -1.21 -11.59 3.67
N PHE A 246 -1.44 -11.00 4.84
CA PHE A 246 -0.68 -11.29 6.05
C PHE A 246 -1.64 -11.70 7.18
N PRO A 247 -2.29 -12.89 7.11
CA PRO A 247 -3.13 -13.39 8.20
C PRO A 247 -2.38 -13.44 9.53
N ARG A 248 -1.09 -13.78 9.45
CA ARG A 248 -0.08 -13.49 10.49
C ARG A 248 1.07 -12.72 9.84
N PRO A 249 1.71 -11.76 10.54
CA PRO A 249 2.75 -10.94 9.94
C PRO A 249 3.95 -11.74 9.39
N ASP A 250 4.26 -12.89 10.00
CA ASP A 250 5.34 -13.80 9.65
C ASP A 250 4.93 -14.94 8.70
N GLN A 251 3.63 -15.10 8.43
CA GLN A 251 3.09 -16.15 7.57
C GLN A 251 2.26 -15.51 6.44
N PRO A 252 2.92 -14.86 5.47
CA PRO A 252 2.22 -14.30 4.33
C PRO A 252 1.68 -15.39 3.41
N GLU A 253 0.53 -15.11 2.82
CA GLU A 253 -0.15 -15.96 1.86
C GLU A 253 -0.33 -15.19 0.56
N VAL A 254 -0.01 -15.81 -0.57
CA VAL A 254 -0.42 -15.29 -1.87
C VAL A 254 -1.80 -15.84 -2.19
N CYS A 255 -2.68 -14.96 -2.63
CA CYS A 255 -3.98 -15.32 -3.12
C CYS A 255 -4.16 -14.68 -4.48
N TRP A 256 -4.91 -15.34 -5.34
CA TRP A 256 -5.59 -14.57 -6.36
C TRP A 256 -6.60 -13.69 -5.63
N PRO A 257 -7.00 -12.53 -6.18
CA PRO A 257 -8.14 -11.84 -5.64
C PRO A 257 -9.24 -12.90 -5.56
N ARG A 258 -9.58 -13.30 -4.33
CA ARG A 258 -10.80 -14.09 -4.10
C ARG A 258 -11.86 -13.41 -4.92
N LEU A 259 -12.83 -14.18 -5.39
CA LEU A 259 -13.98 -13.66 -6.08
C LEU A 259 -14.77 -12.69 -5.17
N TRP A 260 -14.23 -11.52 -4.89
CA TRP A 260 -14.87 -10.45 -4.18
C TRP A 260 -16.01 -10.10 -5.09
N LEU A 261 -17.22 -10.30 -4.57
CA LEU A 261 -18.46 -10.08 -5.29
C LEU A 261 -18.37 -8.83 -6.17
N THR A 262 -17.81 -7.75 -5.62
CA THR A 262 -17.60 -6.48 -6.30
C THR A 262 -16.58 -6.55 -7.44
N ASN A 263 -15.42 -7.15 -7.24
CA ASN A 263 -14.38 -7.17 -8.28
C ASN A 263 -14.82 -8.05 -9.45
N VAL A 264 -15.35 -9.23 -9.14
CA VAL A 264 -15.81 -10.17 -10.16
C VAL A 264 -17.08 -9.67 -10.84
N ALA A 265 -18.04 -9.11 -10.10
CA ALA A 265 -19.20 -8.51 -10.73
C ALA A 265 -18.81 -7.31 -11.60
N LYS A 266 -17.81 -6.51 -11.21
CA LYS A 266 -17.26 -5.45 -12.06
C LYS A 266 -16.68 -6.02 -13.34
N ASP A 267 -15.83 -7.05 -13.25
CA ASP A 267 -15.20 -7.65 -14.42
C ASP A 267 -16.23 -8.29 -15.37
N ILE A 268 -17.19 -9.05 -14.83
CA ILE A 268 -18.26 -9.67 -15.62
C ILE A 268 -19.13 -8.61 -16.28
N LEU A 269 -19.54 -7.58 -15.55
CA LEU A 269 -20.32 -6.49 -16.12
C LEU A 269 -19.49 -5.68 -17.12
N ALA A 270 -18.19 -5.51 -16.89
CA ALA A 270 -17.24 -4.86 -17.80
C ALA A 270 -16.95 -5.68 -19.07
N SER A 271 -17.25 -6.98 -19.07
CA SER A 271 -17.18 -7.83 -20.28
C SER A 271 -18.51 -7.90 -21.05
N SER A 272 -19.59 -7.31 -20.53
CA SER A 272 -20.93 -7.38 -21.11
C SER A 272 -21.34 -6.05 -21.72
N ASP A 273 -21.91 -6.07 -22.93
CA ASP A 273 -22.45 -4.85 -23.57
C ASP A 273 -23.80 -4.42 -22.98
N ARG A 274 -24.42 -5.27 -22.16
CA ARG A 274 -25.73 -5.04 -21.56
C ARG A 274 -25.75 -5.27 -20.04
N PRO A 275 -26.67 -4.62 -19.29
CA PRO A 275 -26.94 -4.93 -17.90
C PRO A 275 -27.42 -6.38 -17.69
N LEU A 276 -26.88 -7.03 -16.67
CA LEU A 276 -27.11 -8.45 -16.38
C LEU A 276 -27.95 -8.65 -15.12
N THR A 277 -28.70 -9.76 -15.05
CA THR A 277 -29.37 -10.16 -13.80
C THR A 277 -28.38 -10.78 -12.80
N PRO A 278 -28.68 -10.79 -11.49
CA PRO A 278 -27.87 -11.50 -10.50
C PRO A 278 -27.62 -12.98 -10.85
N GLU A 279 -28.62 -13.63 -11.45
CA GLU A 279 -28.52 -15.01 -11.93
C GLU A 279 -27.57 -15.13 -13.13
N GLU A 280 -27.62 -14.21 -14.10
CA GLU A 280 -26.68 -14.16 -15.23
C GLU A 280 -25.25 -13.87 -14.76
N ILE A 281 -25.06 -12.97 -13.78
CA ILE A 281 -23.75 -12.66 -13.18
C ILE A 281 -23.20 -13.90 -12.47
N LEU A 282 -24.03 -14.60 -11.68
CA LEU A 282 -23.64 -15.82 -10.99
C LEU A 282 -23.26 -16.92 -11.98
N ALA A 283 -24.07 -17.16 -13.01
CA ALA A 283 -23.80 -18.18 -14.02
C ALA A 283 -22.49 -17.90 -14.77
N ARG A 284 -22.24 -16.64 -15.17
CA ARG A 284 -20.98 -16.25 -15.80
C ARG A 284 -19.79 -16.35 -14.86
N ALA A 285 -19.97 -16.04 -13.57
CA ALA A 285 -18.93 -16.22 -12.56
C ALA A 285 -18.61 -17.71 -12.36
N GLN A 286 -19.62 -18.56 -12.28
CA GLN A 286 -19.43 -20.01 -12.15
C GLN A 286 -18.80 -20.61 -13.40
N ALA A 287 -19.15 -20.13 -14.60
CA ALA A 287 -18.52 -20.58 -15.85
C ALA A 287 -17.05 -20.15 -15.96
N ALA A 288 -16.71 -18.94 -15.52
CA ALA A 288 -15.34 -18.41 -15.61
C ALA A 288 -14.42 -18.91 -14.49
N PHE A 289 -14.97 -19.23 -13.31
CA PHE A 289 -14.18 -19.50 -12.11
C PHE A 289 -14.53 -20.81 -11.39
N GLY A 290 -15.50 -21.59 -11.87
CA GLY A 290 -15.95 -22.86 -11.29
C GLY A 290 -17.12 -22.73 -10.31
N SER A 291 -18.06 -23.68 -10.37
CA SER A 291 -19.26 -23.74 -9.51
C SER A 291 -18.92 -23.90 -8.02
N GLU A 292 -17.87 -24.66 -7.70
CA GLU A 292 -17.40 -24.87 -6.32
C GLU A 292 -16.74 -23.64 -5.69
N ARG A 293 -16.47 -22.59 -6.48
CA ARG A 293 -15.74 -21.39 -6.04
C ARG A 293 -16.64 -20.16 -5.89
N VAL A 294 -17.86 -20.18 -6.44
CA VAL A 294 -18.82 -19.05 -6.40
C VAL A 294 -20.14 -19.46 -5.74
N HIS A 295 -20.24 -19.23 -4.43
CA HIS A 295 -21.40 -19.57 -3.59
C HIS A 295 -22.28 -18.35 -3.26
N TRP A 296 -22.47 -17.42 -4.21
CA TRP A 296 -23.27 -16.23 -3.95
C TRP A 296 -24.76 -16.52 -4.05
N ARG A 297 -25.56 -15.93 -3.15
CA ARG A 297 -27.01 -15.96 -3.28
C ARG A 297 -27.48 -14.81 -4.17
N PRO A 298 -28.24 -15.06 -5.26
CA PRO A 298 -28.75 -14.01 -6.16
C PRO A 298 -29.49 -12.86 -5.48
N ARG A 299 -30.16 -13.13 -4.34
CA ARG A 299 -30.84 -12.09 -3.55
C ARG A 299 -29.85 -11.14 -2.86
N THR A 300 -28.80 -11.68 -2.27
CA THR A 300 -27.77 -10.88 -1.55
C THR A 300 -26.88 -10.06 -2.48
N LEU A 301 -26.84 -10.41 -3.78
CA LEU A 301 -26.09 -9.68 -4.80
C LEU A 301 -26.61 -8.24 -4.96
N LEU A 302 -27.94 -8.06 -5.01
CA LEU A 302 -28.56 -6.74 -5.14
C LEU A 302 -28.36 -5.86 -3.90
N GLU A 303 -28.23 -6.46 -2.72
CA GLU A 303 -27.97 -5.74 -1.46
C GLU A 303 -26.51 -5.29 -1.34
N LYS A 304 -25.57 -6.09 -1.86
CA LYS A 304 -24.13 -5.83 -1.72
C LYS A 304 -23.52 -5.01 -2.85
N LEU A 305 -24.13 -5.04 -4.04
CA LEU A 305 -23.70 -4.31 -5.23
C LEU A 305 -24.48 -3.00 -5.34
N THR A 306 -24.02 -2.00 -4.60
CA THR A 306 -24.72 -0.71 -4.45
C THR A 306 -24.12 0.38 -5.35
N PRO A 307 -24.86 1.49 -5.59
CA PRO A 307 -24.37 2.64 -6.35
C PRO A 307 -23.08 3.24 -5.78
N GLU A 308 -22.91 3.27 -4.46
CA GLU A 308 -21.72 3.79 -3.77
C GLU A 308 -20.46 2.97 -4.10
N ARG A 309 -20.64 1.71 -4.52
CA ARG A 309 -19.57 0.81 -4.97
C ARG A 309 -19.38 0.83 -6.49
N GLY A 310 -20.14 1.65 -7.21
CA GLY A 310 -20.12 1.82 -8.66
C GLY A 310 -21.03 0.85 -9.43
N PHE A 311 -22.04 0.27 -8.78
CA PHE A 311 -23.02 -0.62 -9.43
C PHE A 311 -24.39 0.02 -9.50
N TYR A 312 -24.98 0.05 -10.69
CA TYR A 312 -26.23 0.73 -10.93
C TYR A 312 -27.32 -0.26 -11.29
N GLN A 313 -28.49 -0.12 -10.68
CA GLN A 313 -29.65 -0.88 -11.10
C GLN A 313 -30.26 -0.18 -12.32
N LEU A 314 -30.13 -0.77 -13.51
CA LEU A 314 -30.55 -0.17 -14.79
C LEU A 314 -31.81 -0.83 -15.38
N GLY A 315 -32.46 -1.70 -14.60
CA GLY A 315 -33.67 -2.39 -14.99
C GLY A 315 -34.26 -3.26 -13.86
N PRO A 316 -35.37 -3.98 -14.14
CA PRO A 316 -35.96 -4.90 -13.17
C PRO A 316 -34.96 -6.02 -12.85
N ARG A 317 -34.36 -5.96 -11.65
CA ARG A 317 -33.26 -6.85 -11.22
C ARG A 317 -32.09 -6.93 -12.20
N ARG A 318 -31.77 -5.85 -12.92
CA ARG A 318 -30.59 -5.78 -13.80
C ARG A 318 -29.57 -4.80 -13.24
N LEU A 319 -28.34 -5.28 -13.07
CA LEU A 319 -27.19 -4.49 -12.63
C LEU A 319 -26.31 -4.16 -13.82
N GLY A 320 -25.75 -2.95 -13.80
CA GLY A 320 -24.80 -2.47 -14.79
C GLY A 320 -23.78 -1.53 -14.19
N LEU A 321 -22.84 -1.11 -15.02
CA LEU A 321 -21.85 -0.09 -14.71
C LEU A 321 -22.28 1.23 -15.35
N ARG A 322 -21.54 2.29 -15.03
CA ARG A 322 -21.80 3.64 -15.55
C ARG A 322 -21.87 3.72 -17.08
N ARG A 323 -21.07 2.90 -17.77
CA ARG A 323 -21.08 2.78 -19.24
C ARG A 323 -22.36 2.18 -19.85
N HIS A 324 -23.21 1.53 -19.03
CA HIS A 324 -24.43 0.88 -19.52
C HIS A 324 -25.65 1.80 -19.45
N PHE A 325 -25.50 3.05 -19.01
CA PHE A 325 -26.57 4.05 -19.08
C PHE A 325 -26.88 4.37 -20.53
N LYS A 326 -28.17 4.38 -20.88
CA LYS A 326 -28.61 4.81 -22.22
C LYS A 326 -28.53 6.32 -22.39
N LEU A 327 -28.84 7.07 -21.33
CA LEU A 327 -28.83 8.53 -21.35
C LEU A 327 -27.39 9.08 -21.23
N PRO A 328 -26.91 9.88 -22.20
CA PRO A 328 -25.58 10.50 -22.14
C PRO A 328 -25.40 11.38 -20.91
N GLU A 329 -24.20 11.32 -20.29
CA GLU A 329 -23.89 12.08 -19.07
C GLU A 329 -24.04 13.59 -19.23
N GLY A 330 -23.81 14.12 -20.43
CA GLY A 330 -23.98 15.55 -20.73
C GLY A 330 -25.41 16.06 -20.52
N LEU A 331 -26.42 15.18 -20.57
CA LEU A 331 -27.82 15.55 -20.35
C LEU A 331 -28.25 15.49 -18.88
N TRP A 332 -27.44 14.89 -17.99
CA TRP A 332 -27.82 14.67 -16.60
C TRP A 332 -28.11 15.97 -15.83
N PRO A 333 -27.34 17.07 -16.00
CA PRO A 333 -27.66 18.35 -15.35
C PRO A 333 -29.04 18.89 -15.76
N THR A 334 -29.39 18.78 -17.04
CA THR A 334 -30.70 19.19 -17.58
C THR A 334 -31.82 18.35 -16.99
N VAL A 335 -31.66 17.02 -16.97
CA VAL A 335 -32.63 16.11 -16.35
C VAL A 335 -32.87 16.45 -14.88
N ARG A 336 -31.79 16.69 -14.12
CA ARG A 336 -31.90 17.07 -12.71
C ARG A 336 -32.64 18.40 -12.55
N ALA A 337 -32.35 19.40 -13.38
CA ALA A 337 -33.04 20.69 -13.33
C ALA A 337 -34.54 20.58 -13.66
N ASP A 338 -34.89 19.78 -14.67
CA ASP A 338 -36.27 19.54 -15.09
C ASP A 338 -37.08 18.83 -14.01
N VAL A 339 -36.51 17.78 -13.40
CA VAL A 339 -37.14 17.07 -12.28
C VAL A 339 -37.28 17.94 -11.04
N HIS A 340 -36.30 18.81 -10.78
CA HIS A 340 -36.38 19.78 -9.69
C HIS A 340 -37.59 20.71 -9.87
N LYS A 341 -37.73 21.31 -11.05
CA LYS A 341 -38.86 22.20 -11.37
C LYS A 341 -40.20 21.48 -11.25
N LEU A 342 -40.28 20.24 -11.74
CA LEU A 342 -41.49 19.43 -11.63
C LEU A 342 -41.87 19.18 -10.16
N LEU A 343 -40.89 18.83 -9.31
CA LEU A 343 -41.14 18.66 -7.89
C LEU A 343 -41.59 19.97 -7.22
N GLU A 344 -40.99 21.12 -7.57
CA GLU A 344 -41.42 22.44 -7.06
C GLU A 344 -42.87 22.79 -7.43
N GLN A 345 -43.31 22.39 -8.62
CA GLN A 345 -44.67 22.62 -9.12
C GLN A 345 -45.70 21.70 -8.45
N GLU A 346 -45.44 20.40 -8.42
CA GLU A 346 -46.37 19.39 -7.91
C GLU A 346 -46.44 19.34 -6.37
N ARG A 347 -45.38 19.80 -5.67
CA ARG A 347 -45.28 19.87 -4.20
C ARG A 347 -45.56 18.55 -3.45
N HIS A 348 -45.37 17.40 -4.12
CA HIS A 348 -45.42 16.09 -3.49
C HIS A 348 -44.35 15.14 -4.06
N PRO A 349 -43.95 14.07 -3.35
CA PRO A 349 -42.93 13.14 -3.86
C PRO A 349 -43.40 12.46 -5.16
N ILE A 350 -42.57 12.50 -6.21
CA ILE A 350 -42.91 11.93 -7.52
C ILE A 350 -42.15 10.62 -7.74
N SER A 351 -42.82 9.66 -8.38
CA SER A 351 -42.19 8.43 -8.85
C SER A 351 -41.42 8.70 -10.15
N THR A 352 -40.18 8.24 -10.23
CA THR A 352 -39.38 8.28 -11.48
C THR A 352 -40.08 7.60 -12.66
N ALA A 353 -40.99 6.64 -12.41
CA ALA A 353 -41.80 6.03 -13.46
C ALA A 353 -42.92 6.93 -13.99
N ALA A 354 -43.40 7.89 -13.19
CA ALA A 354 -44.34 8.91 -13.64
C ALA A 354 -43.60 9.95 -14.49
N VAL A 355 -42.43 10.42 -14.04
CA VAL A 355 -41.61 11.39 -14.78
C VAL A 355 -41.22 10.89 -16.17
N VAL A 356 -40.80 9.63 -16.30
CA VAL A 356 -40.42 9.06 -17.60
C VAL A 356 -41.63 8.85 -18.53
N ARG A 357 -42.85 8.84 -18.00
CA ARG A 357 -44.09 8.79 -18.82
C ARG A 357 -44.59 10.18 -19.21
N GLU A 358 -44.05 11.22 -18.60
CA GLU A 358 -44.45 12.59 -18.87
C GLU A 358 -43.94 13.00 -20.28
N PRO A 359 -44.83 13.33 -21.21
CA PRO A 359 -44.44 13.66 -22.58
C PRO A 359 -43.71 15.01 -22.70
N SER A 360 -43.70 15.82 -21.63
CA SER A 360 -43.09 17.15 -21.60
C SER A 360 -41.56 17.13 -21.63
N PHE A 361 -40.92 15.99 -21.34
CA PHE A 361 -39.47 15.88 -21.29
C PHE A 361 -38.91 15.16 -22.53
N PRO A 362 -38.15 15.85 -23.41
CA PRO A 362 -37.57 15.24 -24.62
C PRO A 362 -36.61 14.09 -24.33
N TRP A 363 -35.94 14.13 -23.17
CA TRP A 363 -35.02 13.09 -22.72
C TRP A 363 -35.72 11.85 -22.12
N ALA A 364 -37.02 11.94 -21.78
CA ALA A 364 -37.74 10.85 -21.12
C ALA A 364 -37.79 9.58 -21.98
N GLN A 365 -37.87 9.71 -23.30
CA GLN A 365 -37.88 8.57 -24.23
C GLN A 365 -36.54 7.82 -24.29
N GLN A 366 -35.44 8.46 -23.87
CA GLN A 366 -34.08 7.91 -23.96
C GLN A 366 -33.60 7.27 -22.65
N THR A 367 -34.42 7.29 -21.60
CA THR A 367 -34.04 6.79 -20.28
C THR A 367 -35.08 5.83 -19.71
N THR A 368 -34.77 5.21 -18.58
CA THR A 368 -35.69 4.36 -17.83
C THR A 368 -35.92 4.92 -16.44
N ALA A 369 -37.04 4.55 -15.80
CA ALA A 369 -37.30 4.92 -14.41
C ALA A 369 -36.16 4.49 -13.45
N HIS A 370 -35.42 3.43 -13.79
CA HIS A 370 -34.29 2.96 -12.98
C HIS A 370 -33.05 3.83 -13.18
N GLU A 371 -32.73 4.19 -14.43
CA GLU A 371 -31.66 5.14 -14.74
C GLU A 371 -31.91 6.51 -14.10
N LEU A 372 -33.11 7.05 -14.27
CA LEU A 372 -33.50 8.32 -13.67
C LEU A 372 -33.35 8.30 -12.14
N ALA A 373 -33.73 7.19 -11.49
CA ALA A 373 -33.54 7.05 -10.04
C ALA A 373 -32.07 7.10 -9.63
N ASN A 374 -31.16 6.50 -10.41
CA ASN A 374 -29.72 6.58 -10.11
C ASN A 374 -29.16 7.98 -10.34
N ILE A 375 -29.59 8.66 -11.41
CA ILE A 375 -29.14 10.03 -11.74
C ILE A 375 -29.52 11.02 -10.63
N LEU A 376 -30.74 10.87 -10.07
CA LEU A 376 -31.24 11.70 -8.97
C LEU A 376 -30.60 11.32 -7.62
N HIS A 377 -30.26 10.05 -7.40
CA HIS A 377 -29.58 9.59 -6.18
C HIS A 377 -28.17 10.16 -6.03
N GLU A 378 -27.50 10.49 -7.15
CA GLU A 378 -26.17 11.12 -7.15
C GLU A 378 -26.19 12.63 -6.84
N ASP A 379 -27.36 13.25 -6.66
CA ASP A 379 -27.50 14.69 -6.43
C ASP A 379 -28.15 14.94 -5.06
N GLU A 380 -27.43 15.65 -4.20
CA GLU A 380 -27.82 15.93 -2.80
C GLU A 380 -29.15 16.70 -2.67
N ARG A 381 -29.59 17.37 -3.75
CA ARG A 381 -30.86 18.10 -3.78
C ARG A 381 -32.07 17.17 -3.72
N PHE A 382 -31.92 15.89 -4.04
CA PHE A 382 -33.02 14.92 -4.05
C PHE A 382 -32.85 13.89 -2.94
N ARG A 383 -33.95 13.59 -2.25
CA ARG A 383 -33.99 12.55 -1.23
C ARG A 383 -34.97 11.46 -1.65
N ARG A 384 -34.53 10.21 -1.54
CA ARG A 384 -35.37 9.05 -1.83
C ARG A 384 -36.29 8.76 -0.63
N VAL A 385 -37.60 8.91 -0.83
CA VAL A 385 -38.63 8.74 0.22
C VAL A 385 -39.35 7.39 0.10
N GLY A 386 -39.09 6.62 -0.97
CA GLY A 386 -39.68 5.29 -1.15
C GLY A 386 -39.10 4.53 -2.34
N LYS A 387 -39.81 3.49 -2.80
CA LYS A 387 -39.41 2.68 -3.95
C LYS A 387 -39.45 3.52 -5.24
N ARG A 388 -38.30 4.11 -5.60
CA ARG A 388 -38.11 5.00 -6.76
C ARG A 388 -38.96 6.27 -6.73
N ARG A 389 -39.31 6.73 -5.52
CA ARG A 389 -39.97 8.01 -5.25
C ARG A 389 -38.96 8.99 -4.66
N PHE A 390 -38.90 10.19 -5.22
CA PHE A 390 -37.97 11.24 -4.81
C PHE A 390 -38.75 12.50 -4.42
N ALA A 391 -38.19 13.22 -3.46
CA ALA A 391 -38.64 14.53 -3.00
C ALA A 391 -37.45 15.48 -2.95
N LEU A 392 -37.69 16.78 -2.87
CA LEU A 392 -36.62 17.75 -2.64
C LEU A 392 -36.10 17.60 -1.21
N ALA A 393 -34.78 17.63 -1.05
CA ALA A 393 -34.14 17.55 0.26
C ALA A 393 -34.59 18.69 1.19
N ALA A 394 -34.89 19.86 0.62
CA ALA A 394 -35.43 21.03 1.33
C ALA A 394 -36.77 20.77 2.03
N TRP A 395 -37.61 19.86 1.52
CA TRP A 395 -38.90 19.53 2.14
C TRP A 395 -38.74 18.74 3.44
N ALA A 396 -37.61 18.07 3.65
CA ALA A 396 -37.33 17.36 4.89
C ALA A 396 -37.04 18.30 6.08
N SER A 397 -36.60 19.54 5.81
CA SER A 397 -36.30 20.55 6.83
C SER A 397 -37.56 21.24 7.38
N SER A 398 -38.73 21.05 6.76
CA SER A 398 -39.99 21.68 7.17
C SER A 398 -40.85 20.84 8.13
N ASN A 399 -40.41 19.62 8.48
CA ASN A 399 -41.12 18.69 9.37
C ASN A 399 -40.25 18.28 10.59
N GLN A 400 -39.70 19.26 11.32
CA GLN A 400 -39.42 19.05 12.75
C GLN A 400 -40.69 19.41 13.52
N PRO A 401 -41.35 18.47 14.22
CA PRO A 401 -42.41 18.82 15.15
C PRO A 401 -41.79 19.51 16.36
N THR A 402 -42.30 20.70 16.69
CA THR A 402 -42.23 21.28 18.04
C THR A 402 -43.00 20.43 19.04
#